data_AF-A0A4X1T5D2-F1
#
_entry.id   AF-A0A4X1T5D2-F1
#
_cell.length_a   1.000
_cell.length_b   1.000
_cell.length_c   1.000
_cell.angle_alpha   90.00
_cell.angle_beta   90.00
_cell.angle_gamma   90.00
#
_symmetry.space_group_name_H-M   'P 1'
#
loop_
_entity.id
_entity.type
_entity.pdbx_description
1 polymer ?
#
loop_
_entity_poly.entity_id
_entity_poly.type
_entity_poly.pdbx_seq_one_letter_code
_entity_poly.pdbx_strand_id
1 'polypeptide(L)'
;MPEAGSSSQDLMRWKKKPPVRRTVSQICPPPRRPLTVADIRPGMENDRLGVVRDSMFQNPLIVKAELGKPRERSSSLPGIDFNYGLYIRGLDRGVPEAIGHWNVFKQQPTCPHELTRNYIVMNRGAVKAGLVTARENFNYHQLKDIRISDQDDRRLKREPPSLPPNMTFGIRARPSTPFFDLLQHRYQQLWVQEQKATQKAIKLEKKHKVTLGPLYETRSSQLRKYKPPVRLDALWHMPHFQKVGPHLDTFPTEADRQRAFKAHREECAVRQGTLRMGNYTHP
;
A
#
# COMPACT_ATOMS: atom_id res chain seq x y z
N MET A 1 2.48 35.09 69.82
CA MET A 1 3.41 34.05 69.31
C MET A 1 2.62 32.74 69.22
N PRO A 2 2.71 31.99 68.12
CA PRO A 2 1.72 32.13 67.05
C PRO A 2 0.96 30.83 66.68
N GLU A 3 -0.06 31.01 65.82
CA GLU A 3 -0.65 30.09 64.83
C GLU A 3 -1.47 28.86 65.25
N ALA A 4 -2.74 28.86 64.80
CA ALA A 4 -3.29 27.71 64.10
C ALA A 4 -4.31 28.23 63.07
N GLY A 5 -3.81 28.55 61.85
CA GLY A 5 -4.65 28.89 60.72
C GLY A 5 -5.52 27.70 60.31
N SER A 6 -6.84 27.90 60.29
CA SER A 6 -7.79 26.95 59.73
C SER A 6 -7.67 26.96 58.20
N SER A 7 -6.89 26.04 57.64
CA SER A 7 -6.87 25.79 56.20
C SER A 7 -8.11 24.98 55.82
N SER A 8 -9.16 25.68 55.37
CA SER A 8 -10.24 25.05 54.60
C SER A 8 -9.63 24.54 53.29
N GLN A 9 -9.30 23.25 53.24
CA GLN A 9 -8.95 22.59 52.00
C GLN A 9 -10.23 22.32 51.21
N ASP A 10 -10.42 23.11 50.17
CA ASP A 10 -11.39 22.92 49.09
C ASP A 10 -11.30 21.49 48.52
N LEU A 11 -12.27 20.65 48.89
CA LEU A 11 -12.55 19.38 48.21
C LEU A 11 -13.31 19.63 46.91
N MET A 12 -12.71 20.38 45.97
CA MET A 12 -13.15 20.37 44.58
C MET A 12 -12.74 19.06 43.94
N ARG A 13 -13.58 18.04 44.14
CA ARG A 13 -13.48 16.73 43.49
C ARG A 13 -13.73 16.91 41.99
N TRP A 14 -12.64 16.99 41.22
CA TRP A 14 -12.65 17.01 39.75
C TRP A 14 -13.44 15.79 39.23
N LYS A 15 -14.71 15.99 38.88
CA LYS A 15 -15.47 15.00 38.13
C LYS A 15 -14.85 14.92 36.73
N LYS A 16 -14.07 13.88 36.47
CA LYS A 16 -13.55 13.57 35.12
C LYS A 16 -14.75 13.49 34.17
N LYS A 17 -14.81 14.40 33.19
CA LYS A 17 -15.80 14.35 32.12
C LYS A 17 -15.65 13.00 31.37
N PRO A 18 -16.74 12.28 31.07
CA PRO A 18 -16.64 11.05 30.30
C PRO A 18 -16.02 11.33 28.93
N PRO A 19 -15.28 10.36 28.35
CA PRO A 19 -14.68 10.54 27.03
C PRO A 19 -15.79 10.79 26.02
N VAL A 20 -15.76 11.96 25.39
CA VAL A 20 -16.66 12.32 24.29
C VAL A 20 -16.34 11.39 23.13
N ARG A 21 -17.14 10.33 22.97
CA ARG A 21 -17.07 9.46 21.78
C ARG A 21 -17.47 10.32 20.58
N ARG A 22 -16.57 10.46 19.61
CA ARG A 22 -16.86 11.19 18.37
C ARG A 22 -17.89 10.40 17.56
N THR A 23 -18.96 11.07 17.14
CA THR A 23 -19.87 10.58 16.11
C THR A 23 -19.22 10.75 14.73
N VAL A 24 -19.59 9.88 13.78
CA VAL A 24 -19.10 9.85 12.38
C VAL A 24 -19.20 11.21 11.66
N SER A 25 -20.07 12.11 12.15
CA SER A 25 -20.26 13.48 11.67
C SER A 25 -19.05 14.42 11.78
N GLN A 26 -17.97 14.03 12.47
CA GLN A 26 -16.73 14.83 12.55
C GLN A 26 -15.66 14.44 11.52
N ILE A 27 -15.82 13.30 10.84
CA ILE A 27 -14.84 12.80 9.86
C ILE A 27 -15.24 13.20 8.44
N CYS A 28 -16.54 13.30 8.17
CA CYS A 28 -17.07 13.73 6.89
C CYS A 28 -17.69 15.12 7.02
N PRO A 29 -17.40 16.07 6.11
CA PRO A 29 -18.16 17.31 6.06
C PRO A 29 -19.66 16.97 5.89
N PRO A 30 -20.56 17.79 6.45
CA PRO A 30 -22.00 17.56 6.30
C PRO A 30 -22.36 17.47 4.81
N PRO A 31 -23.35 16.63 4.45
CA PRO A 31 -23.79 16.51 3.06
C PRO A 31 -24.17 17.88 2.52
N ARG A 32 -23.61 18.22 1.34
CA ARG A 32 -23.84 19.54 0.74
C ARG A 32 -25.29 19.66 0.30
N ARG A 33 -25.96 20.74 0.69
CA ARG A 33 -27.31 21.05 0.24
C ARG A 33 -27.26 21.58 -1.19
N PRO A 34 -28.21 21.23 -2.07
CA PRO A 34 -28.35 21.87 -3.38
C PRO A 34 -28.56 23.39 -3.25
N LEU A 35 -28.05 24.15 -4.22
CA LEU A 35 -28.25 25.59 -4.30
C LEU A 35 -29.75 25.91 -4.48
N THR A 36 -30.25 26.92 -3.77
CA THR A 36 -31.65 27.40 -3.88
C THR A 36 -31.70 28.84 -4.37
N VAL A 37 -32.90 29.35 -4.70
CA VAL A 37 -33.09 30.74 -5.17
C VAL A 37 -32.48 31.77 -4.21
N ALA A 38 -32.55 31.51 -2.90
CA ALA A 38 -32.01 32.41 -1.88
C ALA A 38 -30.48 32.54 -1.87
N ASP A 39 -29.77 31.56 -2.45
CA ASP A 39 -28.31 31.49 -2.42
C ASP A 39 -27.66 32.16 -3.65
N ILE A 40 -28.48 32.64 -4.60
CA ILE A 40 -28.04 33.22 -5.87
C ILE A 40 -27.52 34.64 -5.64
N ARG A 41 -26.35 34.93 -6.21
CA ARG A 41 -25.77 36.27 -6.20
C ARG A 41 -26.10 37.02 -7.50
N PRO A 42 -26.17 38.36 -7.45
CA PRO A 42 -26.33 39.18 -8.65
C PRO A 42 -25.23 38.84 -9.69
N GLY A 43 -25.65 38.39 -10.87
CA GLY A 43 -24.74 37.96 -11.96
C GLY A 43 -24.66 36.44 -12.20
N MET A 44 -25.18 35.61 -11.29
CA MET A 44 -25.29 34.15 -11.46
C MET A 44 -26.54 33.71 -12.23
N GLU A 45 -27.55 34.58 -12.28
CA GLU A 45 -28.79 34.34 -13.01
C GLU A 45 -28.66 34.71 -14.50
N ASN A 46 -29.41 34.01 -15.36
CA ASN A 46 -29.59 34.44 -16.74
C ASN A 46 -30.86 35.28 -16.81
N ASP A 47 -30.89 36.24 -17.74
CA ASP A 47 -32.11 36.95 -18.10
C ASP A 47 -33.10 35.93 -18.69
N ARG A 48 -34.22 35.71 -17.99
CA ARG A 48 -35.21 34.70 -18.32
C ARG A 48 -36.61 35.23 -18.10
N LEU A 49 -37.53 34.80 -18.96
CA LEU A 49 -38.95 35.06 -18.81
C LEU A 49 -39.60 33.86 -18.10
N GLY A 50 -40.36 34.13 -17.04
CA GLY A 50 -41.15 33.12 -16.31
C GLY A 50 -40.70 32.86 -14.86
N VAL A 51 -41.34 31.86 -14.23
CA VAL A 51 -41.13 31.53 -12.81
C VAL A 51 -39.88 30.66 -12.64
N VAL A 52 -38.95 31.13 -11.82
CA VAL A 52 -37.70 30.45 -11.47
C VAL A 52 -37.98 29.38 -10.39
N ARG A 53 -37.49 28.15 -10.61
CA ARG A 53 -37.65 27.01 -9.67
C ARG A 53 -36.30 26.62 -9.05
N ASP A 54 -36.31 26.17 -7.79
CA ASP A 54 -35.10 25.70 -7.09
C ASP A 54 -34.36 24.58 -7.81
N SER A 55 -35.09 23.65 -8.45
CA SER A 55 -34.50 22.52 -9.17
C SER A 55 -33.60 22.96 -10.34
N MET A 56 -33.80 24.16 -10.88
CA MET A 56 -32.99 24.69 -11.97
C MET A 56 -31.55 24.97 -11.52
N PHE A 57 -31.35 25.32 -10.25
CA PHE A 57 -30.03 25.62 -9.69
C PHE A 57 -29.26 24.39 -9.24
N GLN A 58 -29.88 23.22 -9.25
CA GLN A 58 -29.19 21.94 -9.06
C GLN A 58 -28.33 21.58 -10.29
N ASN A 59 -28.71 22.06 -11.48
CA ASN A 59 -27.98 21.80 -12.72
C ASN A 59 -26.89 22.87 -12.96
N PRO A 60 -25.60 22.51 -12.92
CA PRO A 60 -24.50 23.46 -13.09
C PRO A 60 -24.40 24.03 -14.52
N LEU A 61 -25.07 23.44 -15.51
CA LEU A 61 -25.13 23.96 -16.88
C LEU A 61 -26.09 25.14 -17.03
N ILE A 62 -27.06 25.25 -16.12
CA ILE A 62 -28.08 26.30 -16.14
C ILE A 62 -27.59 27.56 -15.44
N VAL A 63 -26.71 27.43 -14.42
CA VAL A 63 -26.15 28.58 -13.69
C VAL A 63 -25.12 29.31 -14.53
N LYS A 64 -25.21 30.64 -14.61
CA LYS A 64 -24.27 31.47 -15.35
C LYS A 64 -22.90 31.44 -14.68
N ALA A 65 -21.84 31.32 -15.48
CA ALA A 65 -20.48 31.46 -14.98
C ALA A 65 -20.15 32.96 -14.84
N GLU A 66 -19.78 33.38 -13.63
CA GLU A 66 -19.31 34.74 -13.39
C GLU A 66 -17.90 34.94 -13.96
N LEU A 67 -17.68 36.08 -14.63
CA LEU A 67 -16.37 36.41 -15.19
C LEU A 67 -15.35 36.64 -14.05
N GLY A 68 -14.19 36.01 -14.17
CA GLY A 68 -13.10 36.14 -13.19
C GLY A 68 -13.27 35.33 -11.90
N LYS A 69 -14.37 34.57 -11.74
CA LYS A 69 -14.54 33.64 -10.63
C LYS A 69 -14.56 32.18 -11.11
N PRO A 70 -14.12 31.23 -10.26
CA PRO A 70 -14.29 29.81 -10.55
C PRO A 70 -15.77 29.45 -10.72
N ARG A 71 -16.06 28.52 -11.62
CA ARG A 71 -17.42 28.03 -11.84
C ARG A 71 -18.00 27.41 -10.57
N GLU A 72 -19.15 27.88 -10.13
CA GLU A 72 -19.84 27.31 -8.97
C GLU A 72 -20.44 25.93 -9.27
N ARG A 73 -20.44 25.04 -8.27
CA ARG A 73 -20.95 23.67 -8.39
C ARG A 73 -22.29 23.51 -7.67
N SER A 74 -23.35 24.17 -8.12
CA SER A 74 -24.78 23.97 -7.73
C SER A 74 -25.09 23.45 -6.30
N SER A 75 -24.29 23.84 -5.32
CA SER A 75 -24.32 23.33 -3.95
C SER A 75 -23.91 24.43 -3.01
N SER A 76 -24.67 24.58 -1.93
CA SER A 76 -24.38 25.53 -0.87
C SER A 76 -23.15 25.07 -0.11
N LEU A 77 -22.17 25.96 -0.03
CA LEU A 77 -21.00 25.76 0.82
C LEU A 77 -21.35 26.16 2.27
N PRO A 78 -20.79 25.47 3.28
CA PRO A 78 -20.76 25.97 4.64
C PRO A 78 -20.22 27.41 4.71
N GLY A 79 -20.76 28.20 5.64
CA GLY A 79 -20.43 29.62 5.81
C GLY A 79 -18.95 29.88 6.16
N ILE A 80 -18.59 31.16 6.29
CA ILE A 80 -17.20 31.61 6.43
C ILE A 80 -16.48 31.01 7.64
N ASP A 81 -17.22 30.63 8.69
CA ASP A 81 -16.69 30.08 9.93
C ASP A 81 -16.32 28.59 9.81
N PHE A 82 -16.58 27.96 8.66
CA PHE A 82 -16.29 26.55 8.43
C PHE A 82 -14.88 26.35 7.87
N ASN A 83 -14.05 25.65 8.65
CA ASN A 83 -12.72 25.24 8.21
C ASN A 83 -12.80 23.94 7.41
N TYR A 84 -12.42 24.01 6.13
CA TYR A 84 -12.33 22.83 5.28
C TYR A 84 -11.08 22.01 5.61
N GLY A 85 -11.19 20.69 5.46
CA GLY A 85 -10.09 19.75 5.68
C GLY A 85 -10.28 18.90 6.94
N LEU A 86 -9.43 17.90 7.09
CA LEU A 86 -9.43 17.01 8.23
C LEU A 86 -8.70 17.68 9.40
N TYR A 87 -9.46 18.09 10.42
CA TYR A 87 -8.86 18.59 11.64
C TYR A 87 -8.39 17.43 12.53
N ILE A 88 -7.09 17.13 12.46
CA ILE A 88 -6.45 16.16 13.35
C ILE A 88 -6.25 16.85 14.71
N ARG A 89 -7.29 16.88 15.55
CA ARG A 89 -7.07 17.12 16.99
C ARG A 89 -6.17 16.01 17.49
N GLY A 90 -5.00 16.37 18.02
CA GLY A 90 -4.16 15.47 18.80
C GLY A 90 -5.00 14.85 19.91
N LEU A 91 -5.50 13.64 19.65
CA LEU A 91 -6.21 12.81 20.63
C LEU A 91 -5.23 12.24 21.65
N ASP A 92 -3.96 12.25 21.28
CA ASP A 92 -2.87 11.75 22.10
C ASP A 92 -2.74 12.70 23.28
N ARG A 93 -2.87 12.13 24.48
CA ARG A 93 -2.68 12.83 25.76
C ARG A 93 -1.20 13.22 26.01
N GLY A 94 -0.48 13.54 24.94
CA GLY A 94 0.93 13.86 24.93
C GLY A 94 1.83 12.68 25.29
N VAL A 95 3.13 12.94 25.15
CA VAL A 95 4.21 12.06 25.58
C VAL A 95 4.06 11.56 27.04
N PRO A 96 3.69 12.38 28.04
CA PRO A 96 3.64 11.90 29.42
C PRO A 96 2.56 10.83 29.63
N GLU A 97 1.44 10.87 28.92
CA GLU A 97 0.42 9.85 29.07
C GLU A 97 0.78 8.55 28.33
N ALA A 98 1.44 8.66 27.18
CA ALA A 98 1.96 7.51 26.44
C ALA A 98 3.04 6.75 27.23
N ILE A 99 3.91 7.46 27.95
CA ILE A 99 4.97 6.85 28.77
C ILE A 99 4.45 6.44 30.15
N GLY A 100 3.57 7.24 30.76
CA GLY A 100 3.12 7.06 32.14
C GLY A 100 2.06 5.98 32.34
N HIS A 101 1.44 5.47 31.28
CA HIS A 101 0.40 4.44 31.38
C HIS A 101 0.76 3.23 30.53
N TRP A 102 1.24 2.16 31.18
CA TRP A 102 1.24 0.82 30.59
C TRP A 102 -0.21 0.34 30.47
N ASN A 103 -0.86 0.64 29.35
CA ASN A 103 -2.16 0.07 29.04
C ASN A 103 -1.96 -1.41 28.71
N VAL A 104 -1.94 -2.25 29.75
CA VAL A 104 -2.08 -3.70 29.58
C VAL A 104 -3.47 -3.93 29.00
N PHE A 105 -3.53 -4.35 27.74
CA PHE A 105 -4.78 -4.72 27.10
C PHE A 105 -5.43 -5.85 27.91
N LYS A 106 -6.39 -5.49 28.75
CA LYS A 106 -7.25 -6.48 29.41
C LYS A 106 -8.22 -6.93 28.34
N GLN A 107 -7.98 -8.12 27.77
CA GLN A 107 -8.95 -8.77 26.90
C GLN A 107 -10.30 -8.73 27.61
N GLN A 108 -11.24 -7.96 27.06
CA GLN A 108 -12.63 -8.08 27.47
C GLN A 108 -13.09 -9.45 26.95
N PRO A 109 -13.55 -10.35 27.83
CA PRO A 109 -14.02 -11.65 27.37
C PRO A 109 -15.19 -11.43 26.41
N THR A 110 -15.04 -11.92 25.19
CA THR A 110 -15.99 -11.77 24.08
C THR A 110 -17.38 -12.32 24.41
N CYS A 111 -17.44 -13.23 25.41
CA CYS A 111 -18.66 -13.77 25.99
C CYS A 111 -18.49 -13.83 27.52
N PRO A 112 -19.55 -13.64 28.33
CA PRO A 112 -19.48 -13.93 29.75
C PRO A 112 -19.12 -15.42 29.93
N HIS A 113 -17.87 -15.70 30.30
CA HIS A 113 -17.46 -17.06 30.57
C HIS A 113 -18.13 -17.50 31.89
N GLU A 114 -18.98 -18.51 31.83
CA GLU A 114 -19.51 -19.12 33.04
C GLU A 114 -18.35 -19.80 33.77
N LEU A 115 -17.87 -19.15 34.84
CA LEU A 115 -16.79 -19.71 35.66
C LEU A 115 -17.10 -21.14 36.08
N THR A 116 -16.12 -22.03 35.93
CA THR A 116 -16.26 -23.46 36.28
C THR A 116 -16.60 -23.63 37.76
N ARG A 117 -17.56 -24.52 38.07
CA ARG A 117 -17.95 -24.85 39.46
C ARG A 117 -16.83 -25.56 40.22
N ASN A 118 -16.65 -25.22 41.48
CA ASN A 118 -15.67 -25.85 42.37
C ASN A 118 -16.29 -27.01 43.15
N TYR A 119 -16.41 -28.17 42.51
CA TYR A 119 -16.99 -29.37 43.11
C TYR A 119 -16.27 -29.83 44.38
N ILE A 120 -14.95 -29.60 44.50
CA ILE A 120 -14.17 -30.01 45.68
C ILE A 120 -14.60 -29.23 46.91
N VAL A 121 -14.73 -27.91 46.80
CA VAL A 121 -15.16 -27.05 47.91
C VAL A 121 -16.63 -27.31 48.24
N MET A 122 -17.48 -27.49 47.23
CA MET A 122 -18.90 -27.77 47.42
C MET A 122 -19.10 -29.12 48.12
N ASN A 123 -18.41 -30.19 47.68
CA ASN A 123 -18.46 -31.51 48.30
C ASN A 123 -17.93 -31.48 49.75
N ARG A 124 -16.82 -30.78 50.00
CA ARG A 124 -16.32 -30.56 51.37
C ARG A 124 -17.34 -29.84 52.25
N GLY A 125 -18.05 -28.85 51.71
CA GLY A 125 -19.11 -28.14 52.41
C GLY A 125 -20.32 -29.01 52.70
N ALA A 126 -20.73 -29.85 51.75
CA ALA A 126 -21.85 -30.76 51.90
C ALA A 126 -21.59 -31.82 52.99
N VAL A 127 -20.38 -32.40 52.98
CA VAL A 127 -19.93 -33.33 54.03
C VAL A 127 -19.89 -32.64 55.40
N LYS A 128 -19.40 -31.39 55.48
CA LYS A 128 -19.46 -30.61 56.73
C LYS A 128 -20.88 -30.31 57.21
N ALA A 129 -21.84 -30.22 56.29
CA ALA A 129 -23.26 -30.05 56.59
C ALA A 129 -23.98 -31.37 56.91
N GLY A 130 -23.27 -32.51 56.90
CA GLY A 130 -23.84 -33.83 57.17
C GLY A 130 -24.60 -34.45 55.99
N LEU A 131 -24.49 -33.88 54.78
CA LEU A 131 -25.11 -34.40 53.58
C LEU A 131 -24.20 -35.46 52.94
N VAL A 132 -24.67 -36.69 52.85
CA VAL A 132 -23.87 -37.85 52.40
C VAL A 132 -24.51 -38.51 51.18
N THR A 133 -25.81 -38.31 50.96
CA THR A 133 -26.54 -38.91 49.85
C THR A 133 -26.31 -38.12 48.56
N ALA A 134 -26.26 -38.81 47.41
CA ALA A 134 -26.08 -38.17 46.10
C ALA A 134 -27.15 -37.10 45.80
N ARG A 135 -28.41 -37.36 46.17
CA ARG A 135 -29.52 -36.41 45.98
C ARG A 135 -29.38 -35.15 46.84
N GLU A 136 -28.85 -35.30 48.05
CA GLU A 136 -28.57 -34.19 48.95
C GLU A 136 -27.42 -33.33 48.46
N ASN A 137 -26.34 -33.97 47.97
CA ASN A 137 -25.22 -33.27 47.35
C ASN A 137 -25.67 -32.49 46.11
N PHE A 138 -26.52 -33.08 45.26
CA PHE A 138 -27.09 -32.38 44.11
C PHE A 138 -27.89 -31.13 44.52
N ASN A 139 -28.75 -31.24 45.54
CA ASN A 139 -29.49 -30.10 46.08
C ASN A 139 -28.55 -29.06 46.70
N TYR A 140 -27.50 -29.50 47.41
CA TYR A 140 -26.48 -28.63 47.97
C TYR A 140 -25.72 -27.86 46.88
N HIS A 141 -25.46 -28.50 45.74
CA HIS A 141 -24.82 -27.87 44.59
C HIS A 141 -25.67 -26.77 43.96
N GLN A 142 -26.98 -26.95 43.92
CA GLN A 142 -27.91 -25.94 43.40
C GLN A 142 -28.02 -24.73 44.36
N LEU A 143 -28.05 -24.99 45.67
CA LEU A 143 -28.22 -23.95 46.68
C LEU A 143 -26.93 -23.17 46.96
N LYS A 144 -25.76 -23.81 46.82
CA LYS A 144 -24.44 -23.19 47.08
C LYS A 144 -23.53 -23.30 45.86
N ASP A 145 -23.79 -22.46 44.86
CA ASP A 145 -22.98 -22.35 43.64
C ASP A 145 -21.65 -21.62 43.93
N ILE A 146 -20.58 -22.39 44.21
CA ILE A 146 -19.23 -21.86 44.41
C ILE A 146 -18.43 -22.06 43.12
N ARG A 147 -17.97 -20.95 42.51
CA ARG A 147 -17.23 -20.97 41.24
C ARG A 147 -15.74 -20.69 41.45
N ILE A 148 -14.89 -21.27 40.60
CA ILE A 148 -13.44 -21.07 40.59
C ILE A 148 -13.15 -19.67 40.02
N SER A 149 -12.24 -18.93 40.66
CA SER A 149 -11.84 -17.62 40.17
C SER A 149 -10.98 -17.75 38.89
N ASP A 150 -11.12 -16.80 37.96
CA ASP A 150 -10.27 -16.72 36.77
C ASP A 150 -8.76 -16.69 37.09
N GLN A 151 -8.38 -16.26 38.30
CA GLN A 151 -6.98 -16.23 38.70
C GLN A 151 -6.40 -17.61 39.03
N ASP A 152 -7.23 -18.51 39.55
CA ASP A 152 -6.82 -19.86 39.93
C ASP A 152 -6.82 -20.80 38.72
N ASP A 153 -7.76 -20.65 37.79
CA ASP A 153 -7.84 -21.46 36.58
C ASP A 153 -6.64 -21.22 35.64
N ARG A 154 -6.14 -19.97 35.61
CA ARG A 154 -4.90 -19.59 34.92
C ARG A 154 -3.65 -20.31 35.43
N ARG A 155 -3.64 -20.78 36.68
CA ARG A 155 -2.50 -21.53 37.23
C ARG A 155 -2.48 -22.97 36.75
N LEU A 156 -3.64 -23.55 36.43
CA LEU A 156 -3.79 -24.96 36.04
C LEU A 156 -3.63 -25.17 34.53
N LYS A 157 -3.95 -24.17 33.71
CA LYS A 157 -3.81 -24.23 32.24
C LYS A 157 -2.56 -23.47 31.78
N ARG A 158 -1.37 -24.03 32.05
CA ARG A 158 -0.10 -23.60 31.42
C ARG A 158 0.14 -24.28 30.07
N GLU A 159 -0.91 -24.57 29.31
CA GLU A 159 -0.70 -24.91 27.90
C GLU A 159 -0.46 -23.61 27.13
N PRO A 160 0.63 -23.51 26.35
CA PRO A 160 0.81 -22.38 25.45
C PRO A 160 -0.42 -22.25 24.57
N PRO A 161 -0.92 -21.02 24.33
CA PRO A 161 -2.05 -20.83 23.43
C PRO A 161 -1.75 -21.49 22.08
N SER A 162 -2.69 -22.29 21.58
CA SER A 162 -2.57 -22.92 20.27
C SER A 162 -2.40 -21.83 19.22
N LEU A 163 -1.21 -21.76 18.63
CA LEU A 163 -0.92 -20.81 17.57
C LEU A 163 -1.48 -21.38 16.26
N PRO A 164 -2.23 -20.58 15.49
CA PRO A 164 -2.71 -21.03 14.18
C PRO A 164 -1.50 -21.40 13.29
N PRO A 165 -1.59 -22.45 12.46
CA PRO A 165 -0.47 -22.98 11.69
C PRO A 165 0.25 -21.94 10.81
N ASN A 166 -0.44 -20.87 10.42
CA ASN A 166 0.06 -19.81 9.54
C ASN A 166 0.65 -18.59 10.29
N MET A 167 0.64 -18.58 11.63
CA MET A 167 1.14 -17.45 12.41
C MET A 167 2.56 -17.72 12.92
N THR A 168 3.54 -17.08 12.30
CA THR A 168 4.95 -17.16 12.69
C THR A 168 5.35 -15.88 13.43
N PHE A 169 5.62 -15.98 14.73
CA PHE A 169 6.27 -14.90 15.48
C PHE A 169 7.79 -15.07 15.44
N GLY A 170 8.47 -14.03 14.97
CA GLY A 170 9.92 -13.98 14.90
C GLY A 170 10.53 -14.90 13.83
N ILE A 171 11.74 -14.57 13.39
CA ILE A 171 12.56 -15.48 12.62
C ILE A 171 13.12 -16.47 13.64
N ARG A 172 12.65 -17.74 13.61
CA ARG A 172 13.30 -18.82 14.37
C ARG A 172 14.79 -18.76 14.03
N ALA A 173 15.66 -18.75 15.05
CA ALA A 173 17.10 -18.74 14.84
C ALA A 173 17.43 -19.80 13.79
N ARG A 174 18.01 -19.38 12.66
CA ARG A 174 18.37 -20.28 11.57
C ARG A 174 19.24 -21.37 12.22
N PRO A 175 18.85 -22.67 12.17
CA PRO A 175 19.73 -23.70 12.65
C PRO A 175 21.06 -23.52 11.92
N SER A 176 22.17 -23.51 12.67
CA SER A 176 23.51 -23.45 12.07
C SER A 176 23.55 -24.47 10.94
N THR A 177 24.08 -24.09 9.77
CA THR A 177 24.29 -25.02 8.65
C THR A 177 24.87 -26.30 9.23
N PRO A 178 24.15 -27.44 9.16
CA PRO A 178 24.57 -28.66 9.82
C PRO A 178 25.95 -29.02 9.31
N PHE A 179 26.96 -28.90 10.18
CA PHE A 179 28.37 -29.06 9.80
C PHE A 179 28.65 -30.41 9.14
N PHE A 180 27.88 -31.42 9.53
CA PHE A 180 27.88 -32.74 8.93
C PHE A 180 27.57 -32.75 7.43
N ASP A 181 26.61 -31.94 6.97
CA ASP A 181 26.24 -31.86 5.55
C ASP A 181 27.34 -31.20 4.71
N LEU A 182 28.14 -30.31 5.32
CA LEU A 182 29.33 -29.73 4.70
C LEU A 182 30.44 -30.78 4.55
N LEU A 183 30.71 -31.57 5.59
CA LEU A 183 31.69 -32.66 5.54
C LEU A 183 31.30 -33.77 4.56
N GLN A 184 30.00 -34.03 4.40
CA GLN A 184 29.49 -35.04 3.48
C GLN A 184 29.32 -34.53 2.03
N HIS A 185 29.69 -33.27 1.75
CA HIS A 185 29.49 -32.64 0.44
C HIS A 185 28.02 -32.69 -0.06
N ARG A 186 27.05 -32.75 0.86
CA ARG A 186 25.60 -32.84 0.52
C ARG A 186 25.16 -31.68 -0.36
N TYR A 187 25.64 -30.47 -0.09
CA TYR A 187 25.29 -29.28 -0.88
C TYR A 187 25.86 -29.32 -2.30
N GLN A 188 27.04 -29.91 -2.51
CA GLN A 188 27.57 -30.13 -3.85
C GLN A 188 26.68 -31.11 -4.62
N GLN A 189 26.24 -32.20 -3.97
CA GLN A 189 25.34 -33.17 -4.58
C GLN A 189 23.99 -32.55 -4.94
N LEU A 190 23.41 -31.75 -4.05
CA LEU A 190 22.16 -31.01 -4.31
C LEU A 190 22.32 -30.06 -5.49
N TRP A 191 23.41 -29.29 -5.54
CA TRP A 191 23.68 -28.37 -6.65
C TRP A 191 23.83 -29.10 -7.99
N VAL A 192 24.54 -30.24 -8.01
CA VAL A 192 24.66 -31.07 -9.22
C VAL A 192 23.29 -31.62 -9.66
N GLN A 193 22.44 -32.02 -8.72
CA GLN A 193 21.08 -32.49 -9.02
C GLN A 193 20.22 -31.37 -9.59
N GLU A 194 20.29 -30.18 -9.00
CA GLU A 194 19.57 -28.98 -9.46
C GLU A 194 20.02 -28.58 -10.87
N GLN A 195 21.33 -28.56 -11.14
CA GLN A 195 21.86 -28.30 -12.48
C GLN A 195 21.37 -29.33 -13.50
N LYS A 196 21.37 -30.62 -13.14
CA LYS A 196 20.83 -31.68 -14.00
C LYS A 196 19.34 -31.50 -14.25
N ALA A 197 18.56 -31.12 -13.23
CA ALA A 197 17.13 -30.85 -13.35
C ALA A 197 16.85 -29.64 -14.26
N THR A 198 17.57 -28.54 -14.05
CA THR A 198 17.47 -27.32 -14.88
C THR A 198 17.83 -27.61 -16.33
N GLN A 199 18.90 -28.36 -16.59
CA GLN A 199 19.26 -28.76 -17.96
C GLN A 199 18.19 -29.68 -18.59
N LYS A 200 17.58 -30.59 -17.82
CA LYS A 200 16.48 -31.43 -18.30
C LYS A 200 15.24 -30.59 -18.63
N ALA A 201 14.88 -29.62 -17.79
CA ALA A 201 13.76 -28.71 -18.01
C ALA A 201 13.98 -27.85 -19.26
N ILE A 202 15.16 -27.24 -19.42
CA ILE A 202 15.52 -26.48 -20.62
C ILE A 202 15.44 -27.35 -21.88
N LYS A 203 15.94 -28.60 -21.82
CA LYS A 203 15.84 -29.54 -22.95
C LYS A 203 14.39 -29.87 -23.28
N LEU A 204 13.53 -30.06 -22.28
CA LEU A 204 12.11 -30.35 -22.48
C LEU A 204 11.40 -29.13 -23.11
N GLU A 205 11.61 -27.93 -22.58
CA GLU A 205 11.09 -26.70 -23.19
C GLU A 205 11.55 -26.50 -24.63
N LYS A 206 12.84 -26.73 -24.92
CA LYS A 206 13.37 -26.63 -26.28
C LYS A 206 12.71 -27.64 -27.21
N LYS A 207 12.46 -28.88 -26.76
CA LYS A 207 11.71 -29.87 -27.55
C LYS A 207 10.29 -29.39 -27.85
N HIS A 208 9.60 -28.77 -26.88
CA HIS A 208 8.26 -28.20 -27.08
C HIS A 208 8.25 -26.98 -28.02
N LYS A 209 9.31 -26.15 -28.01
CA LYS A 209 9.42 -24.95 -28.85
C LYS A 209 9.83 -25.25 -30.31
N VAL A 210 10.47 -26.39 -30.57
CA VAL A 210 10.97 -26.78 -31.90
C VAL A 210 9.87 -27.32 -32.85
N THR A 211 8.65 -27.51 -32.37
CA THR A 211 7.50 -27.92 -33.21
C THR A 211 6.69 -26.72 -33.75
N LEU A 212 7.32 -25.57 -33.96
CA LEU A 212 6.79 -24.54 -34.84
C LEU A 212 7.63 -24.61 -36.11
N GLY A 213 7.02 -25.04 -37.22
CA GLY A 213 7.68 -25.06 -38.53
C GLY A 213 8.25 -23.68 -38.91
N PRO A 214 9.00 -23.56 -40.02
CA PRO A 214 9.55 -22.29 -40.45
C PRO A 214 8.44 -21.24 -40.48
N LEU A 215 8.57 -20.22 -39.61
CA LEU A 215 7.60 -19.16 -39.50
C LEU A 215 7.56 -18.46 -40.86
N TYR A 216 6.41 -18.50 -41.55
CA TYR A 216 6.29 -17.82 -42.83
C TYR A 216 6.52 -16.33 -42.63
N GLU A 217 7.43 -15.75 -43.40
CA GLU A 217 7.66 -14.32 -43.35
C GLU A 217 6.44 -13.61 -43.92
N THR A 218 5.79 -12.76 -43.12
CA THR A 218 4.72 -11.91 -43.62
C THR A 218 5.30 -10.82 -44.50
N ARG A 219 4.49 -10.24 -45.39
CA ARG A 219 4.89 -9.08 -46.21
C ARG A 219 5.50 -7.94 -45.37
N SER A 220 5.01 -7.76 -44.15
CA SER A 220 5.54 -6.78 -43.20
C SER A 220 6.96 -7.10 -42.70
N SER A 221 7.30 -8.37 -42.43
CA SER A 221 8.65 -8.75 -42.02
C SER A 221 9.63 -8.66 -43.20
N GLN A 222 9.17 -9.01 -44.40
CA GLN A 222 9.96 -8.84 -45.62
C GLN A 222 10.28 -7.36 -45.89
N LEU A 223 9.29 -6.47 -45.74
CA LEU A 223 9.48 -5.02 -45.91
C LEU A 223 10.39 -4.41 -44.83
N ARG A 224 10.41 -4.96 -43.61
CA ARG A 224 11.37 -4.53 -42.56
C ARG A 224 12.81 -4.91 -42.90
N LYS A 225 13.02 -6.08 -43.51
CA LYS A 225 14.36 -6.57 -43.91
C LYS A 225 14.85 -5.90 -45.18
N TYR A 226 13.93 -5.59 -46.09
CA TYR A 226 14.25 -4.96 -47.37
C TYR A 226 14.54 -3.47 -47.20
N LYS A 227 15.82 -3.10 -47.29
CA LYS A 227 16.23 -1.70 -47.46
C LYS A 227 16.26 -1.41 -48.96
N PRO A 228 15.40 -0.51 -49.49
CA PRO A 228 15.45 -0.17 -50.90
C PRO A 228 16.84 0.40 -51.22
N PRO A 229 17.46 0.00 -52.33
CA PRO A 229 18.74 0.57 -52.73
C PRO A 229 18.56 2.08 -52.92
N VAL A 230 19.22 2.86 -52.06
CA VAL A 230 19.26 4.31 -52.20
C VAL A 230 20.09 4.61 -53.44
N ARG A 231 19.47 5.27 -54.43
CA ARG A 231 20.22 5.81 -55.57
C ARG A 231 21.24 6.79 -55.00
N LEU A 232 22.53 6.50 -55.21
CA LEU A 232 23.62 7.41 -54.89
C LEU A 232 23.67 8.50 -55.95
N ASP A 233 22.56 9.22 -56.12
CA ASP A 233 22.55 10.39 -56.98
C ASP A 233 23.59 11.37 -56.42
N ALA A 234 24.38 11.96 -57.30
CA ALA A 234 25.38 12.94 -56.89
C ALA A 234 24.69 14.01 -56.03
N LEU A 235 25.31 14.35 -54.88
CA LEU A 235 24.79 15.41 -54.04
C LEU A 235 24.62 16.67 -54.89
N TRP A 236 23.52 17.38 -54.68
CA TRP A 236 23.21 18.59 -55.45
C TRP A 236 24.42 19.53 -55.43
N HIS A 237 24.87 19.92 -56.62
CA HIS A 237 26.03 20.79 -56.81
C HIS A 237 25.60 22.01 -57.63
N MET A 238 26.00 23.21 -57.20
CA MET A 238 25.72 24.42 -57.97
C MET A 238 26.39 24.36 -59.36
N PRO A 239 25.70 24.75 -60.44
CA PRO A 239 26.25 24.72 -61.81
C PRO A 239 27.54 25.53 -61.97
N HIS A 240 27.65 26.65 -61.26
CA HIS A 240 28.83 27.52 -61.32
C HIS A 240 30.11 26.83 -60.81
N PHE A 241 29.99 25.91 -59.85
CA PHE A 241 31.13 25.22 -59.26
C PHE A 241 31.47 23.89 -59.93
N GLN A 242 30.71 23.43 -60.93
CA GLN A 242 31.01 22.15 -61.60
C GLN A 242 32.37 22.15 -62.33
N LYS A 243 32.83 23.32 -62.77
CA LYS A 243 34.11 23.49 -63.48
C LYS A 243 35.27 23.88 -62.55
N VAL A 244 34.99 24.16 -61.29
CA VAL A 244 35.98 24.66 -60.32
C VAL A 244 36.40 23.50 -59.43
N GLY A 245 37.68 23.12 -59.51
CA GLY A 245 38.26 22.10 -58.64
C GLY A 245 38.33 22.56 -57.17
N PRO A 246 38.55 21.63 -56.23
CA PRO A 246 38.77 21.99 -54.83
C PRO A 246 39.97 22.92 -54.72
N HIS A 247 39.79 24.04 -54.01
CA HIS A 247 40.85 25.04 -53.82
C HIS A 247 41.92 24.59 -52.81
N LEU A 248 41.57 23.65 -51.93
CA LEU A 248 42.45 23.10 -50.92
C LEU A 248 42.41 21.58 -51.01
N ASP A 249 43.58 20.94 -51.12
CA ASP A 249 43.73 19.52 -50.88
C ASP A 249 44.19 19.33 -49.43
N THR A 250 43.32 18.78 -48.60
CA THR A 250 43.60 18.55 -47.18
C THR A 250 44.47 17.32 -46.95
N PHE A 251 44.68 16.49 -47.97
CA PHE A 251 45.46 15.27 -47.85
C PHE A 251 46.88 15.47 -48.41
N PRO A 252 47.94 15.07 -47.69
CA PRO A 252 49.31 15.17 -48.18
C PRO A 252 49.58 14.33 -49.44
N THR A 253 48.88 13.20 -49.58
CA THR A 253 48.99 12.31 -50.76
C THR A 253 47.63 11.71 -51.13
N GLU A 254 47.44 11.36 -52.40
CA GLU A 254 46.23 10.68 -52.88
C GLU A 254 46.03 9.31 -52.21
N ALA A 255 47.13 8.64 -51.85
CA ALA A 255 47.08 7.39 -51.09
C ALA A 255 46.47 7.60 -49.69
N ASP A 256 46.80 8.69 -49.01
CA ASP A 256 46.24 9.02 -47.69
C ASP A 256 44.78 9.42 -47.78
N ARG A 257 44.39 10.12 -48.85
CA ARG A 257 42.99 10.40 -49.18
C ARG A 257 42.17 9.13 -49.31
N GLN A 258 42.62 8.18 -50.13
CA GLN A 258 41.93 6.90 -50.31
C GLN A 258 41.83 6.11 -49.00
N ARG A 259 42.90 6.12 -48.19
CA ARG A 259 42.93 5.47 -46.88
C ARG A 259 41.91 6.07 -45.91
N ALA A 260 41.80 7.41 -45.88
CA ALA A 260 40.82 8.11 -45.05
C ALA A 260 39.38 7.81 -45.48
N PHE A 261 39.08 7.85 -46.78
CA PHE A 261 37.74 7.50 -47.28
C PHE A 261 37.38 6.04 -47.05
N LYS A 262 38.36 5.13 -47.13
CA LYS A 262 38.18 3.72 -46.80
C LYS A 262 37.84 3.54 -45.31
N ALA A 263 38.62 4.15 -44.41
CA ALA A 263 38.35 4.12 -42.98
C ALA A 263 36.97 4.71 -42.63
N HIS A 264 36.58 5.82 -43.25
CA HIS A 264 35.25 6.41 -43.08
C HIS A 264 34.13 5.46 -43.51
N ARG A 265 34.29 4.78 -44.67
CA ARG A 265 33.30 3.78 -45.14
C ARG A 265 33.18 2.58 -44.21
N GLU A 266 34.28 2.13 -43.63
CA GLU A 266 34.32 1.05 -42.64
C GLU A 266 33.64 1.47 -41.33
N GLU A 267 33.83 2.73 -40.90
CA GLU A 267 33.24 3.28 -39.69
C GLU A 267 31.74 3.62 -39.84
N CYS A 268 31.26 3.91 -41.05
CA CYS A 268 29.86 4.23 -41.34
C CYS A 268 28.87 3.21 -40.78
N ALA A 269 29.20 1.91 -40.82
CA ALA A 269 28.33 0.86 -40.29
C ALA A 269 28.14 0.94 -38.76
N VAL A 270 29.16 1.41 -38.05
CA VAL A 270 29.14 1.58 -36.59
C VAL A 270 28.37 2.84 -36.19
N ARG A 271 28.37 3.89 -37.02
CA ARG A 271 27.74 5.20 -36.71
C ARG A 271 26.25 5.30 -37.06
N GLN A 272 25.63 4.23 -37.56
CA GLN A 272 24.20 4.22 -37.89
C GLN A 272 23.33 3.91 -36.66
N GLY A 273 22.63 4.93 -36.15
CA GLY A 273 21.69 4.84 -35.03
C GLY A 273 21.21 6.23 -34.60
N THR A 274 20.07 6.32 -33.91
CA THR A 274 19.41 7.59 -33.51
C THR A 274 20.33 8.55 -32.75
N LEU A 275 21.33 8.02 -32.05
CA LEU A 275 22.27 8.79 -31.22
C LEU A 275 23.69 8.86 -31.78
N ARG A 276 23.96 8.28 -32.98
CA ARG A 276 25.31 8.21 -33.60
C ARG A 276 26.43 7.70 -32.67
N MET A 277 26.06 7.05 -31.57
CA MET A 277 26.92 6.26 -30.73
C MET A 277 26.95 4.87 -31.35
N GLY A 278 28.09 4.17 -31.28
CA GLY A 278 28.30 2.86 -31.94
C GLY A 278 27.23 1.79 -31.65
N ASN A 279 27.47 0.56 -32.13
CA ASN A 279 26.62 -0.65 -31.99
C ASN A 279 26.24 -1.09 -30.54
N TYR A 280 26.06 -0.17 -29.59
CA TYR A 280 25.71 -0.37 -28.19
C TYR A 280 24.22 -0.11 -27.88
N THR A 281 23.38 0.12 -28.88
CA THR A 281 21.94 0.32 -28.65
C THR A 281 21.11 -0.62 -29.51
N HIS A 282 21.03 -1.87 -29.09
CA HIS A 282 19.85 -2.69 -29.34
C HIS A 282 18.98 -2.66 -28.07
N PRO A 283 17.65 -2.46 -28.17
CA PRO A 283 16.72 -2.89 -27.13
C PRO A 283 16.61 -4.42 -27.09
#